data_AF-A0A8S0RJW2-F1
#
_entry.id   AF-A0A8S0RJW2-F1
#
_cell.length_a   1.000
_cell.length_b   1.000
_cell.length_c   1.000
_cell.angle_alpha   90.00
_cell.angle_beta   90.00
_cell.angle_gamma   90.00
#
_symmetry.space_group_name_H-M   'P 1'
#
loop_
_entity.id
_entity.type
_entity.pdbx_description
1 polymer ?
#
loop_
_entity_poly.entity_id
_entity_poly.type
_entity_poly.pdbx_seq_one_letter_code
_entity_poly.pdbx_strand_id
1 'polypeptide(L)'
;MPNLAVLDLSNNPLIRSILQNFGSSPALETLNMSYNKLEGPIPDNGILITINPNDLVGNAGLCGGILPPCSQRIIHTARKRKLPINHIVVGFLVRISESNLIDFGGTGIQYKTENRRPHNVVAVKKLRRSETNIETGDDLSAEVELLGKLRHRNIVRLFDYLNNDVMMAYEYMPNENLGAALHGKEAGKRLVDWVSRYNIAFGVEQGLAYLHHDCHPPVIHRDVMSNNILLDSDFEARIADFGLARTMLHKNETVNGGWIIWIHSTGLVSFAPVRL
;
A
#
# COMPACT_ATOMS: atom_id res chain seq x y z
N MET A 1 32.69 4.09 7.05
CA MET A 1 32.03 3.01 7.82
C MET A 1 33.03 1.86 7.90
N PRO A 2 33.14 1.12 9.00
CA PRO A 2 34.10 0.02 9.09
C PRO A 2 33.78 -1.02 8.03
N ASN A 3 34.79 -1.42 7.26
CA ASN A 3 34.68 -2.45 6.23
C ASN A 3 34.53 -3.80 6.93
N LEU A 4 33.29 -4.30 7.02
CA LEU A 4 33.02 -5.60 7.62
C LEU A 4 33.27 -6.69 6.58
N ALA A 5 34.36 -7.43 6.75
CA ALA A 5 34.74 -8.53 5.87
C ALA A 5 34.11 -9.87 6.25
N VAL A 6 33.71 -10.03 7.51
CA VAL A 6 33.14 -11.26 8.05
C VAL A 6 31.84 -10.95 8.75
N LEU A 7 30.76 -11.61 8.34
CA LEU A 7 29.45 -11.49 8.98
C LEU A 7 28.87 -12.88 9.28
N ASP A 8 28.86 -13.25 10.55
CA ASP A 8 28.22 -14.48 11.03
C ASP A 8 26.89 -14.15 11.71
N LEU A 9 25.81 -14.63 11.11
CA LEU A 9 24.42 -14.54 11.58
C LEU A 9 23.85 -15.92 11.92
N SER A 10 24.69 -16.95 12.02
CA SER A 10 24.22 -18.30 12.30
C SER A 10 23.51 -18.40 13.65
N ASN A 11 22.58 -19.34 13.79
CA ASN A 11 21.87 -19.64 15.04
C ASN A 11 21.09 -18.46 15.63
N ASN A 12 20.51 -17.63 14.77
CA ASN A 12 19.65 -16.53 15.18
C ASN A 12 18.17 -16.85 14.86
N PRO A 13 17.21 -16.12 15.46
CA PRO A 13 15.80 -16.27 15.12
C PRO A 13 15.40 -15.43 13.89
N LEU A 14 16.29 -15.27 12.90
CA LEU A 14 15.99 -14.46 11.71
C LEU A 14 14.89 -15.13 10.89
N ILE A 15 13.88 -14.35 10.51
CA ILE A 15 12.69 -14.80 9.78
C ILE A 15 12.56 -14.04 8.47
N ARG A 16 11.68 -14.54 7.57
CA ARG A 16 11.34 -13.92 6.27
C ARG A 16 12.49 -14.01 5.27
N SER A 17 12.36 -13.30 4.16
CA SER A 17 13.29 -13.34 3.04
C SER A 17 14.58 -12.58 3.29
N ILE A 18 15.67 -13.07 2.70
CA ILE A 18 16.94 -12.34 2.60
C ILE A 18 16.70 -11.08 1.77
N LEU A 19 17.06 -9.91 2.31
CA LEU A 19 16.87 -8.65 1.61
C LEU A 19 17.73 -8.58 0.35
N GLN A 20 17.17 -8.00 -0.70
CA GLN A 20 17.80 -7.96 -2.02
C GLN A 20 19.15 -7.24 -2.03
N ASN A 21 19.49 -6.39 -1.05
CA ASN A 21 20.77 -5.68 -0.99
C ASN A 21 21.71 -6.18 0.11
N PHE A 22 21.37 -7.29 0.78
CA PHE A 22 22.09 -7.76 1.97
C PHE A 22 23.54 -8.18 1.65
N GLY A 23 23.77 -8.75 0.47
CA GLY A 23 25.08 -9.20 0.01
C GLY A 23 25.90 -8.16 -0.76
N SER A 24 25.38 -6.95 -1.00
CA SER A 24 25.95 -5.99 -1.96
C SER A 24 27.18 -5.22 -1.45
N SER A 25 27.60 -5.45 -0.21
CA SER A 25 28.82 -4.83 0.33
C SER A 25 30.05 -5.39 -0.38
N PRO A 26 30.87 -4.55 -1.06
CA PRO A 26 32.06 -5.01 -1.77
C PRO A 26 33.18 -5.44 -0.82
N ALA A 27 33.08 -5.10 0.47
CA ALA A 27 34.05 -5.47 1.49
C ALA A 27 33.74 -6.81 2.16
N LEU A 28 32.55 -7.39 1.95
CA LEU A 28 32.10 -8.60 2.64
C LEU A 28 32.63 -9.85 1.93
N GLU A 29 33.50 -10.58 2.61
CA GLU A 29 34.19 -11.77 2.08
C GLU A 29 33.56 -13.07 2.58
N THR A 30 32.97 -13.07 3.78
CA THR A 30 32.34 -14.26 4.36
C THR A 30 31.00 -13.91 4.98
N LEU A 31 30.01 -14.77 4.74
CA LEU A 31 28.65 -14.64 5.24
C LEU A 31 28.12 -16.01 5.67
N ASN A 32 27.75 -16.14 6.94
CA ASN A 32 27.08 -17.34 7.46
C ASN A 32 25.66 -16.98 7.95
N MET A 33 24.63 -17.62 7.41
CA MET A 33 23.22 -17.45 7.77
C MET A 33 22.55 -18.77 8.20
N SER A 34 23.35 -19.77 8.53
CA SER A 34 22.86 -21.11 8.87
C SER A 34 21.99 -21.10 10.14
N TYR A 35 21.09 -22.08 10.25
CA TYR A 35 20.23 -22.31 11.41
C TYR A 35 19.41 -21.08 11.82
N ASN A 36 18.73 -20.48 10.84
CA ASN A 36 17.71 -19.44 11.03
C ASN A 36 16.32 -19.95 10.58
N LYS A 37 15.35 -19.05 10.36
CA LYS A 37 14.00 -19.34 9.83
C LYS A 37 13.71 -18.54 8.55
N LEU A 38 14.72 -18.40 7.69
CA LEU A 38 14.63 -17.63 6.46
C LEU A 38 13.81 -18.38 5.38
N GLU A 39 13.08 -17.63 4.55
CA GLU A 39 12.16 -18.17 3.53
C GLU A 39 12.21 -17.38 2.21
N GLY A 40 11.88 -18.02 1.09
CA GLY A 40 11.78 -17.38 -0.22
C GLY A 40 13.07 -17.44 -1.06
N PRO A 41 13.13 -16.69 -2.17
CA PRO A 41 14.24 -16.76 -3.10
C PRO A 41 15.55 -16.22 -2.49
N ILE A 42 16.66 -16.89 -2.76
CA ILE A 42 18.00 -16.34 -2.49
C ILE A 42 18.28 -15.23 -3.51
N PRO A 43 18.59 -14.00 -3.08
CA PRO A 43 18.99 -12.91 -3.96
C PRO A 43 20.24 -13.28 -4.79
N ASP A 44 20.25 -12.86 -6.05
CA ASP A 44 21.29 -13.15 -7.04
C ASP A 44 22.36 -12.05 -7.13
N ASN A 45 22.72 -11.45 -5.99
CA ASN A 45 23.67 -10.34 -5.97
C ASN A 45 24.71 -10.40 -4.84
N GLY A 46 25.87 -9.79 -5.12
CA GLY A 46 26.98 -9.73 -4.17
C GLY A 46 27.49 -11.11 -3.75
N ILE A 47 27.84 -11.28 -2.47
CA ILE A 47 28.36 -12.56 -1.94
C ILE A 47 27.34 -13.72 -2.04
N LEU A 48 26.04 -13.42 -2.14
CA LEU A 48 24.97 -14.43 -2.21
C LEU A 48 24.95 -15.19 -3.54
N ILE A 49 25.58 -14.66 -4.60
CA ILE A 49 25.80 -15.39 -5.86
C ILE A 49 26.69 -16.62 -5.65
N THR A 50 27.69 -16.50 -4.77
CA THR A 50 28.76 -17.48 -4.55
C THR A 50 28.79 -18.04 -3.13
N ILE A 51 27.69 -17.89 -2.39
CA ILE A 51 27.61 -18.35 -0.99
C ILE A 51 27.70 -19.88 -0.91
N ASN A 52 28.40 -20.38 0.10
CA ASN A 52 28.49 -21.81 0.33
C ASN A 52 27.11 -22.35 0.79
N PRO A 53 26.58 -23.44 0.21
CA PRO A 53 25.31 -24.01 0.66
C PRO A 53 25.25 -24.34 2.15
N ASN A 54 26.38 -24.68 2.77
CA ASN A 54 26.46 -24.95 4.21
C ASN A 54 26.18 -23.69 5.05
N ASP A 55 26.44 -22.49 4.52
CA ASP A 55 26.17 -21.22 5.19
C ASP A 55 24.67 -20.85 5.15
N LEU A 56 23.83 -21.66 4.50
CA LEU A 56 22.37 -21.48 4.41
C LEU A 56 21.59 -22.65 5.05
N VAL A 57 22.29 -23.69 5.52
CA VAL A 57 21.66 -24.89 6.07
C VAL A 57 20.75 -24.54 7.25
N GLY A 58 19.68 -25.30 7.46
CA GLY A 58 18.72 -25.05 8.54
C GLY A 58 17.62 -24.02 8.21
N ASN A 59 17.62 -23.42 7.01
CA ASN A 59 16.57 -22.52 6.53
C ASN A 59 15.66 -23.22 5.50
N ALA A 60 14.65 -23.98 5.97
CA ALA A 60 13.84 -24.86 5.12
C ALA A 60 12.99 -24.15 4.04
N GLY A 61 12.72 -22.85 4.20
CA GLY A 61 11.89 -22.10 3.27
C GLY A 61 12.66 -21.44 2.12
N LEU A 62 14.00 -21.51 2.10
CA LEU A 62 14.79 -20.89 1.04
C LEU A 62 14.75 -21.71 -0.26
N CYS A 63 14.67 -21.01 -1.40
CA CYS A 63 14.70 -21.60 -2.75
C CYS A 63 15.44 -20.67 -3.72
N GLY A 64 15.75 -21.14 -4.93
CA GLY A 64 16.44 -20.35 -5.96
C GLY A 64 17.95 -20.14 -5.69
N GLY A 65 18.65 -19.52 -6.64
CA GLY A 65 20.11 -19.37 -6.58
C GLY A 65 20.83 -20.72 -6.60
N ILE A 66 21.61 -20.99 -5.54
CA ILE A 66 22.32 -22.27 -5.35
C ILE A 66 21.42 -23.40 -4.81
N LEU A 67 20.18 -23.08 -4.40
CA LEU A 67 19.17 -24.03 -3.93
C LEU A 67 18.16 -24.39 -5.03
N PRO A 68 17.30 -25.43 -4.82
CA PRO A 68 16.30 -25.83 -5.81
C PRO A 68 15.38 -24.67 -6.25
N PRO A 69 14.95 -24.63 -7.52
CA PRO A 69 14.16 -23.53 -8.06
C PRO A 69 12.80 -23.43 -7.38
N CYS A 70 12.36 -22.19 -7.13
CA CYS A 70 11.03 -21.92 -6.59
C CYS A 70 9.96 -22.35 -7.60
N SER A 71 8.88 -23.03 -7.16
CA SER A 71 7.84 -23.54 -8.07
C SER A 71 7.09 -22.42 -8.80
N GLN A 72 7.13 -22.45 -10.14
CA GLN A 72 6.38 -21.53 -11.02
C GLN A 72 5.09 -22.21 -11.54
N ARG A 73 3.96 -21.49 -11.54
CA ARG A 73 2.72 -21.92 -12.21
C ARG A 73 2.58 -21.25 -13.58
N ILE A 74 2.34 -22.09 -14.60
CA ILE A 74 2.34 -21.80 -16.05
C ILE A 74 1.06 -21.05 -16.50
N ILE A 75 1.20 -20.07 -17.42
CA ILE A 75 0.12 -19.29 -18.04
C ILE A 75 -0.08 -19.75 -19.50
N HIS A 76 -1.32 -20.11 -19.88
CA HIS A 76 -1.74 -20.30 -21.28
C HIS A 76 -2.60 -19.12 -21.77
N THR A 77 -2.29 -18.61 -22.95
CA THR A 77 -2.98 -17.51 -23.67
C THR A 77 -4.20 -18.00 -24.45
N ALA A 78 -5.35 -17.29 -24.40
CA ALA A 78 -6.44 -17.44 -25.38
C ALA A 78 -7.27 -16.15 -25.59
N ARG A 79 -7.75 -15.98 -26.83
CA ARG A 79 -8.38 -14.79 -27.45
C ARG A 79 -9.77 -14.38 -26.93
N LYS A 80 -10.08 -13.09 -27.16
CA LYS A 80 -11.29 -12.32 -26.84
C LYS A 80 -12.62 -12.93 -27.34
N ARG A 81 -13.62 -12.97 -26.45
CA ARG A 81 -15.06 -12.82 -26.75
C ARG A 81 -15.65 -11.78 -25.79
N LYS A 82 -16.41 -10.79 -26.30
CA LYS A 82 -17.24 -9.90 -25.48
C LYS A 82 -18.39 -10.72 -24.90
N LEU A 83 -18.41 -10.90 -23.58
CA LEU A 83 -19.46 -11.52 -22.79
C LEU A 83 -20.00 -10.47 -21.80
N PRO A 84 -21.27 -10.55 -21.37
CA PRO A 84 -21.84 -9.63 -20.41
C PRO A 84 -21.04 -9.73 -19.12
N ILE A 85 -20.50 -8.59 -18.72
CA ILE A 85 -19.47 -8.48 -17.71
C ILE A 85 -20.10 -8.71 -16.33
N ASN A 86 -20.03 -9.94 -15.83
CA ASN A 86 -20.03 -10.21 -14.40
C ASN A 86 -18.55 -10.32 -13.99
N HIS A 87 -17.86 -9.19 -13.76
CA HIS A 87 -16.51 -9.24 -13.21
C HIS A 87 -16.58 -9.78 -11.78
N ILE A 88 -15.72 -10.74 -11.48
CA ILE A 88 -15.50 -11.31 -10.16
C ILE A 88 -14.06 -10.90 -9.79
N VAL A 89 -13.89 -10.23 -8.65
CA VAL A 89 -12.55 -9.93 -8.11
C VAL A 89 -12.05 -11.21 -7.44
N VAL A 90 -10.79 -11.61 -7.68
CA VAL A 90 -10.35 -13.02 -7.54
C VAL A 90 -10.37 -13.56 -6.08
N GLY A 91 -10.50 -12.71 -5.07
CA GLY A 91 -10.82 -13.10 -3.68
C GLY A 91 -12.22 -12.70 -3.18
N PHE A 92 -12.98 -11.91 -3.93
CA PHE A 92 -14.27 -11.31 -3.55
C PHE A 92 -15.32 -11.52 -4.65
N LEU A 93 -16.38 -12.30 -4.36
CA LEU A 93 -17.51 -12.52 -5.28
C LEU A 93 -18.41 -11.28 -5.33
N VAL A 94 -17.90 -10.24 -5.98
CA VAL A 94 -18.47 -8.90 -5.99
C VAL A 94 -19.01 -8.61 -7.39
N ARG A 95 -20.34 -8.47 -7.51
CA ARG A 95 -20.99 -8.14 -8.78
C ARG A 95 -21.01 -6.62 -8.96
N ILE A 96 -20.51 -6.16 -10.10
CA ILE A 96 -20.49 -4.74 -10.47
C ILE A 96 -21.54 -4.51 -11.56
N SER A 97 -22.39 -3.51 -11.36
CA SER A 97 -23.46 -3.10 -12.28
C SER A 97 -23.70 -1.60 -12.14
N GLU A 98 -24.40 -0.98 -13.11
CA GLU A 98 -24.75 0.44 -13.05
C GLU A 98 -25.58 0.80 -11.82
N SER A 99 -26.41 -0.12 -11.33
CA SER A 99 -27.20 0.03 -10.08
C SER A 99 -26.34 0.26 -8.84
N ASN A 100 -25.06 -0.10 -8.92
CA ASN A 100 -24.12 -0.08 -7.81
C ASN A 100 -23.15 1.10 -7.93
N LEU A 101 -23.33 1.99 -8.91
CA LEU A 101 -22.47 3.15 -9.14
C LEU A 101 -22.62 4.18 -8.00
N ILE A 102 -21.49 4.59 -7.42
CA ILE A 102 -21.42 5.68 -6.44
C ILE A 102 -21.11 6.99 -7.16
N ASP A 103 -20.03 7.00 -7.96
CA ASP A 103 -19.49 8.24 -8.53
C ASP A 103 -18.59 8.00 -9.76
N PHE A 104 -18.47 9.03 -10.59
CA PHE A 104 -17.50 9.17 -11.67
C PHE A 104 -16.38 10.14 -11.26
N GLY A 105 -15.47 9.69 -10.41
CA GLY A 105 -14.33 10.48 -9.98
C GLY A 105 -13.31 10.77 -11.10
N GLY A 106 -12.41 11.72 -10.85
CA GLY A 106 -11.29 12.04 -11.75
C GLY A 106 -10.33 10.87 -11.97
N THR A 107 -10.14 10.04 -10.94
CA THR A 107 -9.22 8.88 -10.95
C THR A 107 -9.89 7.57 -11.41
N GLY A 108 -11.21 7.51 -11.56
CA GLY A 108 -11.90 6.29 -11.96
C GLY A 108 -13.39 6.26 -11.60
N ILE A 109 -14.03 5.13 -11.93
CA ILE A 109 -15.43 4.87 -11.62
C ILE A 109 -15.53 4.10 -10.30
N GLN A 110 -16.37 4.56 -9.38
CA GLN A 110 -16.53 3.93 -8.06
C GLN A 110 -17.88 3.24 -7.93
N TYR A 111 -17.87 2.01 -7.38
CA TYR A 111 -19.06 1.20 -7.16
C TYR A 111 -19.18 0.77 -5.69
N LYS A 112 -20.39 0.76 -5.14
CA LYS A 112 -20.75 0.18 -3.84
C LYS A 112 -21.33 -1.19 -4.08
N THR A 113 -20.79 -2.21 -3.46
CA THR A 113 -21.22 -3.58 -3.74
C THR A 113 -21.03 -4.46 -2.53
N GLU A 114 -21.86 -5.49 -2.42
CA GLU A 114 -21.84 -6.43 -1.31
C GLU A 114 -21.06 -7.67 -1.75
N ASN A 115 -20.02 -7.99 -1.00
CA ASN A 115 -19.39 -9.29 -1.08
C ASN A 115 -20.32 -10.33 -0.47
N ARG A 116 -20.51 -11.45 -1.16
CA ARG A 116 -21.38 -12.52 -0.65
C ARG A 116 -20.69 -13.36 0.42
N ARG A 117 -19.35 -13.36 0.52
CA ARG A 117 -18.58 -14.20 1.45
C ARG A 117 -17.25 -13.56 1.86
N PRO A 118 -17.10 -13.03 3.09
CA PRO A 118 -18.17 -12.74 4.06
C PRO A 118 -19.15 -11.67 3.54
N HIS A 119 -20.33 -11.55 4.16
CA HIS A 119 -21.29 -10.48 3.87
C HIS A 119 -20.72 -9.12 4.31
N ASN A 120 -19.95 -8.48 3.44
CA ASN A 120 -19.39 -7.17 3.71
C ASN A 120 -19.51 -6.24 2.50
N VAL A 121 -19.85 -4.98 2.77
CA VAL A 121 -19.94 -3.95 1.73
C VAL A 121 -18.53 -3.46 1.40
N VAL A 122 -18.23 -3.39 0.11
CA VAL A 122 -16.94 -2.93 -0.42
C VAL A 122 -17.15 -1.79 -1.41
N ALA A 123 -16.16 -0.91 -1.49
CA ALA A 123 -16.04 0.11 -2.52
C ALA A 123 -15.09 -0.40 -3.62
N VAL A 124 -15.53 -0.41 -4.86
CA VAL A 124 -14.70 -0.83 -5.99
C VAL A 124 -14.35 0.37 -6.85
N LYS A 125 -13.05 0.69 -6.94
CA LYS A 125 -12.51 1.72 -7.83
C LYS A 125 -12.00 1.04 -9.10
N LYS A 126 -12.62 1.34 -10.23
CA LYS A 126 -12.16 0.93 -11.56
C LYS A 126 -11.44 2.10 -12.20
N LEU A 127 -10.12 1.99 -12.42
CA LEU A 127 -9.35 3.05 -13.07
C LEU A 127 -9.67 3.07 -14.58
N ARG A 128 -9.61 4.26 -15.17
CA ARG A 128 -9.77 4.41 -16.62
C ARG A 128 -8.49 3.94 -17.32
N ARG A 129 -8.58 2.97 -18.23
CA ARG A 129 -7.48 2.68 -19.18
C ARG A 129 -7.54 3.73 -20.28
N SER A 130 -6.52 4.60 -20.37
CA SER A 130 -6.28 5.33 -21.62
C SER A 130 -5.63 4.36 -22.62
N GLU A 131 -6.16 4.28 -23.84
CA GLU A 131 -5.63 3.43 -24.91
C GLU A 131 -4.21 3.84 -25.35
N THR A 132 -3.73 5.01 -24.91
CA THR A 132 -2.45 5.62 -25.33
C THR A 132 -1.29 5.42 -24.37
N ASN A 133 -1.50 4.99 -23.11
CA ASN A 133 -0.45 5.05 -22.09
C ASN A 133 -0.09 3.66 -21.55
N ILE A 134 1.04 3.13 -22.04
CA ILE A 134 1.73 1.93 -21.54
C ILE A 134 2.14 2.10 -20.05
N GLU A 135 2.20 3.34 -19.56
CA GLU A 135 2.62 3.72 -18.19
C GLU A 135 1.56 3.43 -17.10
N THR A 136 0.27 3.35 -17.45
CA THR A 136 -0.83 3.19 -16.46
C THR A 136 -0.77 1.87 -15.66
N GLY A 137 -0.06 0.86 -16.19
CA GLY A 137 0.09 -0.43 -15.52
C GLY A 137 1.09 -0.40 -14.36
N ASP A 138 2.11 0.46 -14.45
CA ASP A 138 3.20 0.54 -13.48
C ASP A 138 2.81 1.40 -12.26
N ASP A 139 1.98 2.42 -12.47
CA ASP A 139 1.39 3.21 -11.38
C ASP A 139 0.39 2.41 -10.55
N LEU A 140 -0.41 1.52 -11.17
CA LEU A 140 -1.32 0.64 -10.44
C LEU A 140 -0.54 -0.37 -9.58
N SER A 141 0.48 -1.02 -10.14
CA SER A 141 1.28 -2.00 -9.40
C SER A 141 1.98 -1.34 -8.21
N ALA A 142 2.50 -0.12 -8.37
CA ALA A 142 3.11 0.65 -7.29
C ALA A 142 2.09 1.00 -6.18
N GLU A 143 0.88 1.47 -6.53
CA GLU A 143 -0.16 1.78 -5.55
C GLU A 143 -0.64 0.53 -4.80
N VAL A 144 -0.87 -0.57 -5.52
CA VAL A 144 -1.26 -1.87 -4.93
C VAL A 144 -0.17 -2.40 -4.00
N GLU A 145 1.09 -2.37 -4.42
CA GLU A 145 2.21 -2.84 -3.61
C GLU A 145 2.37 -1.99 -2.34
N LEU A 146 2.25 -0.67 -2.46
CA LEU A 146 2.30 0.24 -1.34
C LEU A 146 1.15 -0.02 -0.37
N LEU A 147 -0.11 0.07 -0.83
CA LEU A 147 -1.30 -0.14 0.00
C LEU A 147 -1.35 -1.54 0.62
N GLY A 148 -0.82 -2.55 -0.08
CA GLY A 148 -0.73 -3.92 0.43
C GLY A 148 0.10 -4.04 1.71
N LYS A 149 1.07 -3.13 1.90
CA LYS A 149 1.94 -3.06 3.09
C LYS A 149 1.37 -2.19 4.20
N LEU A 150 0.36 -1.35 3.93
CA LEU A 150 -0.21 -0.42 4.91
C LEU A 150 -1.31 -1.09 5.74
N ARG A 151 -1.17 -1.01 7.06
CA ARG A 151 -2.14 -1.52 8.04
C ARG A 151 -2.25 -0.55 9.20
N HIS A 152 -3.22 0.36 9.12
CA HIS A 152 -3.51 1.33 10.18
C HIS A 152 -5.00 1.66 10.22
N ARG A 153 -5.56 1.96 11.41
CA ARG A 153 -7.01 2.25 11.58
C ARG A 153 -7.47 3.48 10.80
N ASN A 154 -6.57 4.46 10.60
CA ASN A 154 -6.84 5.71 9.88
C ASN A 154 -6.35 5.68 8.42
N ILE A 155 -6.18 4.50 7.82
CA ILE A 155 -5.89 4.33 6.40
C ILE A 155 -6.95 3.40 5.81
N VAL A 156 -7.51 3.78 4.65
CA VAL A 156 -8.48 2.95 3.96
C VAL A 156 -7.83 1.66 3.49
N ARG A 157 -8.38 0.54 3.93
CA ARG A 157 -7.88 -0.79 3.65
C ARG A 157 -8.22 -1.23 2.23
N LEU A 158 -7.17 -1.51 1.45
CA LEU A 158 -7.27 -2.31 0.24
C LEU A 158 -7.48 -3.78 0.63
N PHE A 159 -8.56 -4.37 0.13
CA PHE A 159 -8.87 -5.79 0.29
C PHE A 159 -8.29 -6.64 -0.83
N ASP A 160 -8.47 -6.21 -2.08
CA ASP A 160 -8.09 -6.99 -3.25
C ASP A 160 -7.94 -6.08 -4.49
N TYR A 161 -7.30 -6.61 -5.55
CA TYR A 161 -7.12 -5.92 -6.82
C TYR A 161 -7.17 -6.90 -7.99
N LEU A 162 -7.54 -6.39 -9.18
CA LEU A 162 -7.60 -7.16 -10.42
C LEU A 162 -6.85 -6.41 -11.52
N ASN A 163 -5.65 -6.92 -11.84
CA ASN A 163 -4.75 -6.31 -12.83
C ASN A 163 -5.36 -6.19 -14.24
N ASN A 164 -6.09 -7.21 -14.69
CA ASN A 164 -6.61 -7.24 -16.07
C ASN A 164 -7.63 -6.13 -16.35
N ASP A 165 -8.43 -5.79 -15.34
CA ASP A 165 -9.51 -4.80 -15.41
C ASP A 165 -9.18 -3.50 -14.66
N VAL A 166 -7.95 -3.38 -14.15
CA VAL A 166 -7.40 -2.22 -13.41
C VAL A 166 -8.39 -1.77 -12.32
N MET A 167 -8.71 -2.71 -11.44
CA MET A 167 -9.78 -2.57 -10.46
C MET A 167 -9.25 -2.86 -9.06
N MET A 168 -9.68 -2.07 -8.08
CA MET A 168 -9.26 -2.17 -6.68
C MET A 168 -10.49 -2.20 -5.79
N ALA A 169 -10.54 -3.15 -4.85
CA ALA A 169 -11.62 -3.32 -3.89
C ALA A 169 -11.15 -2.88 -2.50
N TYR A 170 -11.81 -1.87 -1.97
CA TYR A 170 -11.55 -1.25 -0.67
C TYR A 170 -12.68 -1.57 0.30
N GLU A 171 -12.41 -1.39 1.60
CA GLU A 171 -13.49 -1.21 2.56
C GLU A 171 -14.39 -0.03 2.18
N TYR A 172 -15.69 -0.19 2.44
CA TYR A 172 -16.68 0.82 2.13
C TYR A 172 -16.79 1.85 3.27
N MET A 173 -16.79 3.13 2.90
CA MET A 173 -16.91 4.26 3.82
C MET A 173 -18.32 4.88 3.69
N PRO A 174 -19.25 4.59 4.62
CA PRO A 174 -20.65 4.97 4.48
C PRO A 174 -20.91 6.47 4.60
N ASN A 175 -20.04 7.23 5.26
CA ASN A 175 -20.22 8.67 5.52
C ASN A 175 -19.50 9.57 4.51
N GLU A 176 -19.11 9.03 3.36
CA GLU A 176 -18.47 9.73 2.25
C GLU A 176 -17.13 10.41 2.65
N ASN A 177 -16.73 11.46 1.93
CA ASN A 177 -15.51 12.21 2.22
C ASN A 177 -15.77 13.44 3.11
N LEU A 178 -14.72 13.90 3.78
CA LEU A 178 -14.75 15.06 4.67
C LEU A 178 -15.16 16.34 3.93
N GLY A 179 -14.81 16.49 2.65
CA GLY A 179 -15.24 17.63 1.82
C GLY A 179 -16.77 17.73 1.74
N ALA A 180 -17.45 16.61 1.48
CA ALA A 180 -18.90 16.52 1.48
C ALA A 180 -19.50 16.74 2.88
N ALA A 181 -18.83 16.28 3.94
CA ALA A 181 -19.26 16.52 5.31
C ALA A 181 -19.11 18.00 5.75
N LEU A 182 -18.13 18.74 5.20
CA LEU A 182 -17.88 20.14 5.54
C LEU A 182 -18.65 21.14 4.66
N HIS A 183 -18.89 20.80 3.39
CA HIS A 183 -19.42 21.73 2.39
C HIS A 183 -20.68 21.23 1.67
N GLY A 184 -21.08 19.98 1.91
CA GLY A 184 -22.29 19.40 1.33
C GLY A 184 -23.58 19.98 1.91
N LYS A 185 -24.71 19.58 1.31
CA LYS A 185 -26.05 20.06 1.69
C LYS A 185 -26.39 19.81 3.17
N GLU A 186 -25.81 18.76 3.75
CA GLU A 186 -26.03 18.36 5.15
C GLU A 186 -24.87 18.75 6.09
N ALA A 187 -23.95 19.62 5.66
CA ALA A 187 -22.74 19.94 6.43
C ALA A 187 -23.04 20.45 7.85
N GLY A 188 -24.04 21.34 7.97
CA GLY A 188 -24.50 21.88 9.25
C GLY A 188 -25.19 20.87 10.18
N LYS A 189 -25.40 19.63 9.74
CA LYS A 189 -25.98 18.54 10.53
C LYS A 189 -25.02 17.38 10.77
N ARG A 190 -24.05 17.16 9.88
CA ARG A 190 -23.09 16.03 9.96
C ARG A 190 -21.94 16.29 10.93
N LEU A 191 -21.43 17.53 11.00
CA LEU A 191 -20.27 17.89 11.83
C LEU A 191 -20.58 19.07 12.75
N VAL A 192 -21.63 18.92 13.56
CA VAL A 192 -22.16 20.01 14.40
C VAL A 192 -21.24 20.30 15.59
N ASP A 193 -20.70 19.26 16.22
CA ASP A 193 -19.93 19.39 17.45
C ASP A 193 -18.41 19.43 17.19
N TRP A 194 -17.70 20.10 18.10
CA TRP A 194 -16.24 20.25 18.02
C TRP A 194 -15.49 18.94 18.33
N VAL A 195 -16.08 18.04 19.11
CA VAL A 195 -15.44 16.77 19.49
C VAL A 195 -15.28 15.87 18.27
N SER A 196 -16.32 15.72 17.45
CA SER A 196 -16.28 14.99 16.19
C SER A 196 -15.23 15.57 15.24
N ARG A 197 -15.14 16.91 15.13
CA ARG A 197 -14.13 17.58 14.29
C ARG A 197 -12.71 17.33 14.79
N TYR A 198 -12.52 17.40 16.10
CA TYR A 198 -11.24 17.08 16.74
C TYR A 198 -10.84 15.62 16.50
N ASN A 199 -11.75 14.67 16.68
CA ASN A 199 -11.49 13.25 16.46
C ASN A 199 -11.11 12.96 14.99
N ILE A 200 -11.77 13.63 14.04
CA ILE A 200 -11.39 13.55 12.62
C ILE A 200 -9.96 14.06 12.41
N ALA A 201 -9.62 15.25 12.91
CA ALA A 201 -8.27 15.82 12.77
C ALA A 201 -7.21 14.92 13.42
N PHE A 202 -7.50 14.40 14.62
CA PHE A 202 -6.64 13.48 15.35
C PHE A 202 -6.48 12.14 14.63
N GLY A 203 -7.52 11.62 13.99
CA GLY A 203 -7.44 10.42 13.15
C GLY A 203 -6.57 10.62 11.91
N VAL A 204 -6.71 11.76 11.22
CA VAL A 204 -5.86 12.11 10.07
C VAL A 204 -4.40 12.21 10.50
N GLU A 205 -4.11 12.85 11.63
CA GLU A 205 -2.75 12.96 12.13
C GLU A 205 -2.14 11.60 12.48
N GLN A 206 -2.84 10.73 13.21
CA GLN A 206 -2.34 9.38 13.48
C GLN A 206 -2.05 8.59 12.20
N GLY A 207 -2.92 8.72 11.19
CA GLY A 207 -2.69 8.10 9.88
C GLY A 207 -1.41 8.61 9.21
N LEU A 208 -1.16 9.92 9.24
CA LEU A 208 0.06 10.51 8.66
C LEU A 208 1.30 10.20 9.49
N ALA A 209 1.21 10.19 10.83
CA ALA A 209 2.30 9.81 11.71
C ALA A 209 2.76 8.38 11.42
N TYR A 210 1.81 7.45 11.27
CA TYR A 210 2.09 6.08 10.84
C TYR A 210 2.82 6.04 9.49
N LEU A 211 2.37 6.83 8.50
CA LEU A 211 3.01 6.86 7.18
C LEU A 211 4.42 7.44 7.21
N HIS A 212 4.65 8.48 8.01
CA HIS A 212 5.92 9.21 8.02
C HIS A 212 6.98 8.61 8.96
N HIS A 213 6.55 7.98 10.06
CA HIS A 213 7.45 7.56 11.14
C HIS A 213 7.49 6.05 11.35
N ASP A 214 6.34 5.38 11.23
CA ASP A 214 6.26 3.95 11.50
C ASP A 214 6.54 3.11 10.24
N CYS A 215 6.17 3.62 9.06
CA CYS A 215 6.51 2.97 7.81
C CYS A 215 8.01 3.10 7.51
N HIS A 216 8.64 2.00 7.09
CA HIS A 216 10.03 1.97 6.64
C HIS A 216 10.14 1.29 5.26
N PRO A 217 10.56 2.02 4.21
CA PRO A 217 10.84 3.46 4.18
C PRO A 217 9.59 4.33 4.46
N PRO A 218 9.75 5.59 4.94
CA PRO A 218 8.64 6.52 5.11
C PRO A 218 7.82 6.69 3.83
N VAL A 219 6.51 6.87 3.98
CA VAL A 219 5.56 7.00 2.88
C VAL A 219 4.99 8.41 2.87
N ILE A 220 5.09 9.12 1.76
CA ILE A 220 4.47 10.43 1.59
C ILE A 220 3.24 10.29 0.72
N HIS A 221 2.09 10.69 1.24
CA HIS A 221 0.81 10.57 0.54
C HIS A 221 0.71 11.48 -0.69
N ARG A 222 1.25 12.71 -0.59
CA ARG A 222 1.25 13.78 -1.61
C ARG A 222 -0.11 14.35 -2.05
N ASP A 223 -1.22 13.71 -1.67
CA ASP A 223 -2.56 14.20 -2.00
C ASP A 223 -3.50 14.27 -0.77
N VAL A 224 -3.02 14.84 0.32
CA VAL A 224 -3.82 14.98 1.55
C VAL A 224 -4.75 16.19 1.40
N MET A 225 -6.01 15.92 1.08
CA MET A 225 -7.07 16.93 0.98
C MET A 225 -8.40 16.37 1.51
N SER A 226 -9.38 17.24 1.79
CA SER A 226 -10.68 16.84 2.38
C SER A 226 -11.43 15.78 1.55
N ASN A 227 -11.21 15.72 0.25
CA ASN A 227 -11.84 14.72 -0.63
C ASN A 227 -11.22 13.33 -0.50
N ASN A 228 -9.99 13.25 0.00
CA ASN A 228 -9.23 12.01 0.21
C ASN A 228 -9.23 11.57 1.68
N ILE A 229 -10.00 12.25 2.54
CA ILE A 229 -10.29 11.80 3.89
C ILE A 229 -11.71 11.23 3.88
N LEU A 230 -11.85 9.91 3.99
CA LEU A 230 -13.14 9.23 4.06
C LEU A 230 -13.55 9.00 5.50
N LEU A 231 -14.86 8.89 5.73
CA LEU A 231 -15.46 8.72 7.05
C LEU A 231 -16.16 7.36 7.13
N ASP A 232 -15.77 6.56 8.12
CA ASP A 232 -16.43 5.29 8.39
C ASP A 232 -17.77 5.46 9.14
N SER A 233 -18.43 4.36 9.52
CA SER A 233 -19.74 4.41 10.19
C SER A 233 -19.76 5.20 11.49
N ASP A 234 -18.61 5.28 12.18
CA ASP A 234 -18.46 5.94 13.47
C ASP A 234 -17.94 7.38 13.30
N PHE A 235 -17.91 7.90 12.08
CA PHE A 235 -17.31 9.19 11.70
C PHE A 235 -15.81 9.29 11.98
N GLU A 236 -15.12 8.14 12.05
CA GLU A 236 -13.67 8.11 12.18
C GLU A 236 -13.01 8.34 10.81
N ALA A 237 -11.95 9.13 10.80
CA ALA A 237 -11.27 9.54 9.59
C ALA A 237 -10.31 8.46 9.07
N ARG A 238 -10.35 8.21 7.76
CA ARG A 238 -9.40 7.34 7.05
C ARG A 238 -8.86 8.00 5.81
N ILE A 239 -7.54 8.00 5.68
CA ILE A 239 -6.83 8.52 4.52
C ILE A 239 -7.01 7.55 3.35
N ALA A 240 -7.35 8.07 2.18
CA ALA A 240 -7.64 7.34 0.96
C ALA A 240 -6.92 7.95 -0.25
N ASP A 241 -6.96 7.24 -1.39
CA ASP A 241 -6.37 7.62 -2.67
C ASP A 241 -4.84 7.81 -2.64
N PHE A 242 -4.14 6.66 -2.67
CA PHE A 242 -2.68 6.61 -2.61
C PHE A 242 -2.04 6.58 -4.01
N GLY A 243 -2.78 6.92 -5.07
CA GLY A 243 -2.26 6.89 -6.45
C GLY A 243 -1.05 7.82 -6.65
N LEU A 244 -0.98 8.91 -5.89
CA LEU A 244 0.18 9.80 -5.83
C LEU A 244 1.14 9.45 -4.70
N ALA A 245 0.89 8.47 -3.83
CA ALA A 245 1.80 8.19 -2.73
C ALA A 245 3.12 7.56 -3.22
N ARG A 246 4.22 7.85 -2.52
CA ARG A 246 5.56 7.30 -2.81
C ARG A 246 6.32 7.07 -1.51
N THR A 247 7.18 6.05 -1.51
CA THR A 247 8.17 5.84 -0.45
C THR A 247 9.35 6.78 -0.63
N MET A 248 9.86 7.34 0.47
CA MET A 248 11.11 8.11 0.47
C MET A 248 12.30 7.17 0.60
N LEU A 249 13.07 7.05 -0.47
CA LEU A 249 14.26 6.19 -0.49
C LEU A 249 15.50 6.90 0.06
N HIS A 250 15.51 8.24 0.02
CA HIS A 250 16.60 9.06 0.55
C HIS A 250 16.08 10.16 1.49
N LYS A 251 16.81 10.42 2.59
CA LYS A 251 16.49 11.46 3.60
C LYS A 251 16.40 12.90 3.04
N ASN A 252 16.85 13.14 1.80
CA ASN A 252 16.92 14.47 1.17
C ASN A 252 16.00 14.63 -0.06
N GLU A 253 15.03 13.74 -0.25
CA GLU A 253 14.02 13.92 -1.30
C GLU A 253 13.06 15.05 -0.92
N THR A 254 13.23 16.23 -1.51
CA THR A 254 12.28 17.33 -1.38
C THR A 254 11.03 17.01 -2.20
N VAL A 255 9.90 16.78 -1.52
CA VAL A 255 8.62 16.60 -2.18
C VAL A 255 7.99 17.97 -2.39
N ASN A 256 8.03 18.46 -3.63
CA ASN A 256 7.16 19.55 -4.05
C ASN A 256 5.71 19.06 -4.01
N GLY A 257 4.87 19.67 -3.17
CA GLY A 257 3.42 19.53 -3.23
C GLY A 257 2.69 18.78 -2.10
N GLY A 258 3.33 18.46 -0.96
CA GLY A 258 2.66 17.74 0.14
C GLY A 258 2.69 18.52 1.46
N TRP A 259 1.53 18.87 2.01
CA TRP A 259 1.38 19.48 3.33
C TRP A 259 1.91 18.53 4.42
N ILE A 260 2.94 18.94 5.17
CA ILE A 260 3.39 18.24 6.39
C ILE A 260 2.59 18.81 7.55
N ILE A 261 1.81 17.96 8.24
CA ILE A 261 1.17 18.32 9.50
C ILE A 261 2.27 18.40 10.57
N TRP A 262 2.53 19.59 11.11
CA TRP A 262 3.16 19.74 12.41
C TRP A 262 2.04 19.88 13.46
N ILE A 263 1.91 18.92 14.37
CA ILE A 263 1.24 19.19 15.65
C ILE A 263 2.26 19.92 16.52
N HIS A 264 2.11 21.23 16.66
CA HIS A 264 2.72 21.94 17.78
C HIS A 264 2.01 21.53 19.08
N SER A 265 2.78 21.49 20.17
CA SER A 265 2.34 21.21 21.54
C SER A 265 1.26 22.16 22.11
N THR A 266 0.70 23.04 21.28
CA THR A 266 -0.31 24.05 21.62
C THR A 266 -1.68 23.83 20.94
N GLY A 267 -1.85 22.77 20.15
CA GLY A 267 -3.17 22.39 19.60
C GLY A 267 -3.73 23.28 18.48
N LEU A 268 -2.90 24.13 17.86
CA LEU A 268 -3.28 24.93 16.68
C LEU A 268 -2.81 24.24 15.40
N VAL A 269 -3.75 23.92 14.50
CA VAL A 269 -3.46 23.47 13.13
C VAL A 269 -3.22 24.72 12.27
N SER A 270 -1.99 24.96 11.85
CA SER A 270 -1.69 26.02 10.87
C SER A 270 -1.16 25.44 9.57
N PHE A 271 -1.71 25.91 8.46
CA PHE A 271 -1.32 25.55 7.10
C PHE A 271 -0.30 26.58 6.62
N ALA A 272 0.92 26.16 6.26
CA ALA A 272 1.90 27.05 5.64
C ALA A 272 2.60 26.36 4.46
N PRO A 273 2.84 27.08 3.34
CA PRO A 273 3.64 26.58 2.23
C PRO A 273 5.11 26.50 2.65
N VAL A 274 5.77 25.37 2.37
CA VAL A 274 7.21 25.22 2.62
C VAL A 274 7.98 25.95 1.51
N ARG A 275 8.65 27.06 1.86
CA ARG A 275 9.90 27.46 1.21
C ARG A 275 11.04 26.98 2.11
N LEU A 276 11.93 26.17 1.54
CA LEU A 276 13.30 25.99 2.03
C LEU A 276 14.19 27.00 1.31
#